data_AF-A0A0W0VUN5-F1
#
_entry.id   AF-A0A0W0VUN5-F1
#
_cell.length_a   1.000
_cell.length_b   1.000
_cell.length_c   1.000
_cell.angle_alpha   90.00
_cell.angle_beta   90.00
_cell.angle_gamma   90.00
#
_symmetry.space_group_name_H-M   'P 1'
#
loop_
_entity.id
_entity.type
_entity.pdbx_description
1 polymer ?
#
loop_
_entity_poly.entity_id
_entity_poly.type
_entity_poly.pdbx_seq_one_letter_code
_entity_poly.pdbx_strand_id
1 'polypeptide(L)'
;MHVSSIESSVHKTYEWLHELKDFGDFKDEAQCYSILRVILHSLRDKLPTELAASLASQLPLILKGVYYDGWNPSHPLNKARGFEEFIEPIASELSRINVDAKEAIISAIKFINHKLEPDLAEKILNALPEHIRNHFNAC
;
A
#
# COMPACT_ATOMS: atom_id res chain seq x y z
N MET A 1 -21.07 -24.20 -9.47
CA MET A 1 -20.22 -23.05 -9.84
C MET A 1 -19.12 -23.00 -8.80
N HIS A 2 -17.96 -23.65 -9.06
CA HIS A 2 -16.78 -23.42 -8.24
C HIS A 2 -16.38 -21.98 -8.51
N VAL A 3 -16.36 -21.12 -7.49
CA VAL A 3 -15.98 -19.72 -7.70
C VAL A 3 -14.44 -19.66 -7.68
N SER A 4 -13.81 -20.30 -8.66
CA SER A 4 -12.36 -20.43 -8.79
C SER A 4 -11.63 -19.08 -8.76
N SER A 5 -12.32 -18.00 -9.14
CA SER A 5 -11.82 -16.63 -9.06
C SER A 5 -11.66 -16.11 -7.61
N ILE A 6 -12.56 -16.48 -6.69
CA ILE A 6 -12.45 -16.09 -5.27
C ILE A 6 -11.34 -16.90 -4.61
N GLU A 7 -11.33 -18.22 -4.79
CA GLU A 7 -10.29 -19.11 -4.25
C GLU A 7 -8.90 -18.69 -4.74
N SER A 8 -8.76 -18.42 -6.05
CA SER A 8 -7.52 -17.91 -6.62
C SER A 8 -7.12 -16.55 -6.03
N SER A 9 -8.08 -15.65 -5.77
CA SER A 9 -7.75 -14.37 -5.15
C SER A 9 -7.32 -14.52 -3.69
N VAL A 10 -7.91 -15.45 -2.93
CA VAL A 10 -7.47 -15.74 -1.56
C VAL A 10 -6.04 -16.25 -1.60
N HIS A 11 -5.74 -17.19 -2.49
CA HIS A 11 -4.38 -17.72 -2.66
C HIS A 11 -3.37 -16.62 -3.01
N LYS A 12 -3.66 -15.81 -4.04
CA LYS A 12 -2.80 -14.67 -4.42
C LYS A 12 -2.60 -13.64 -3.31
N THR A 13 -3.61 -13.46 -2.46
CA THR A 13 -3.48 -12.57 -1.30
C THR A 13 -2.49 -13.15 -0.29
N TYR A 14 -2.59 -14.45 0.02
CA TYR A 14 -1.61 -15.11 0.88
C TYR A 14 -0.20 -15.10 0.27
N GLU A 15 -0.05 -15.32 -1.04
CA GLU A 15 1.24 -15.18 -1.73
C GLU A 15 1.85 -13.79 -1.48
N TRP A 16 1.07 -12.72 -1.67
CA TRP A 16 1.54 -11.36 -1.39
C TRP A 16 1.92 -11.14 0.08
N LEU A 17 1.14 -11.70 1.02
CA LEU A 17 1.43 -11.58 2.44
C LEU A 17 2.71 -12.32 2.83
N HIS A 18 2.93 -13.52 2.28
CA HIS A 18 4.16 -14.28 2.49
C HIS A 18 5.37 -13.56 1.90
N GLU A 19 5.26 -13.09 0.65
CA GLU A 19 6.36 -12.36 0.02
C GLU A 19 6.68 -11.06 0.75
N LEU A 20 5.67 -10.31 1.21
CA LEU A 20 5.91 -9.10 2.01
C LEU A 20 6.57 -9.41 3.35
N LYS A 21 6.15 -10.50 3.99
CA LYS A 21 6.75 -10.97 5.24
C LYS A 21 8.25 -11.18 5.08
N ASP A 22 8.64 -11.90 4.03
CA ASP A 22 10.04 -12.18 3.73
C ASP A 22 10.78 -10.91 3.26
N PHE A 23 10.11 -10.04 2.50
CA PHE A 23 10.69 -8.80 1.98
C PHE A 23 11.04 -7.80 3.09
N GLY A 24 10.21 -7.72 4.14
CA GLY A 24 10.35 -6.76 5.24
C GLY A 24 10.76 -7.35 6.58
N ASP A 25 11.07 -8.65 6.64
CA ASP A 25 11.34 -9.42 7.88
C ASP A 25 10.25 -9.20 8.95
N PHE A 26 8.99 -9.28 8.52
CA PHE A 26 7.84 -9.09 9.42
C PHE A 26 7.48 -10.39 10.15
N LYS A 27 6.77 -10.24 11.26
CA LYS A 27 6.46 -11.33 12.18
C LYS A 27 5.61 -12.43 11.54
N ASP A 28 4.50 -12.05 10.92
CA ASP A 28 3.48 -12.97 10.40
C ASP A 28 2.59 -12.29 9.33
N GLU A 29 1.76 -13.08 8.67
CA GLU A 29 0.87 -12.63 7.60
C GLU A 29 -0.20 -11.65 8.11
N ALA A 30 -0.58 -11.71 9.40
CA ALA A 30 -1.54 -10.79 9.99
C ALA A 30 -0.93 -9.38 10.18
N GLN A 31 0.34 -9.31 10.60
CA GLN A 31 1.11 -8.07 10.64
C GLN A 31 1.27 -7.50 9.23
N CYS A 32 1.63 -8.33 8.24
CA CYS A 32 1.74 -7.92 6.83
C CYS A 32 0.42 -7.40 6.27
N TYR A 33 -0.70 -8.04 6.59
CA TYR A 33 -2.03 -7.61 6.16
C TYR A 33 -2.38 -6.24 6.73
N SER A 34 -2.10 -6.03 8.01
CA SER A 34 -2.32 -4.74 8.68
C SER A 34 -1.47 -3.64 8.05
N ILE A 35 -0.18 -3.92 7.76
CA ILE A 35 0.72 -2.99 7.07
C ILE A 35 0.17 -2.67 5.67
N LEU A 36 -0.12 -3.67 4.83
CA LEU A 36 -0.63 -3.45 3.48
C LEU A 36 -1.92 -2.63 3.50
N ARG A 37 -2.86 -2.92 4.40
CA ARG A 37 -4.11 -2.18 4.50
C ARG A 37 -3.85 -0.69 4.73
N VAL A 38 -3.05 -0.35 5.74
CA VAL A 38 -2.75 1.04 6.09
C VAL A 38 -2.04 1.75 4.92
N ILE A 39 -1.06 1.11 4.30
CA ILE A 39 -0.30 1.69 3.20
C ILE A 39 -1.16 1.90 1.95
N LEU A 40 -1.98 0.90 1.59
CA LEU A 40 -2.89 0.98 0.44
C LEU A 40 -3.92 2.09 0.61
N HIS A 41 -4.50 2.25 1.80
CA HIS A 41 -5.41 3.37 2.11
C HIS A 41 -4.69 4.71 2.04
N SER A 42 -3.49 4.80 2.62
CA SER A 42 -2.69 6.02 2.63
C SER A 42 -2.26 6.46 1.23
N LEU A 43 -1.90 5.53 0.36
CA LEU A 43 -1.60 5.81 -1.05
C LEU A 43 -2.86 6.27 -1.78
N ARG A 44 -3.96 5.51 -1.70
CA ARG A 44 -5.24 5.84 -2.34
C ARG A 44 -5.70 7.27 -2.06
N ASP A 45 -5.60 7.71 -0.81
CA ASP A 45 -6.13 9.00 -0.37
C ASP A 45 -5.25 10.20 -0.81
N LYS A 46 -4.08 9.91 -1.39
CA LYS A 46 -3.12 10.91 -1.90
C LYS A 46 -3.00 10.90 -3.43
N LEU A 47 -3.51 9.86 -4.10
CA LEU A 47 -3.45 9.72 -5.55
C LEU A 47 -4.68 10.35 -6.22
N PRO A 48 -4.54 10.99 -7.40
CA PRO A 48 -5.67 11.32 -8.25
C PRO A 48 -6.55 10.09 -8.50
N THR A 49 -7.87 10.27 -8.57
CA THR A 49 -8.84 9.17 -8.63
C THR A 49 -8.55 8.16 -9.74
N GLU A 50 -8.12 8.62 -10.92
CA GLU A 50 -7.76 7.75 -12.05
C GLU A 50 -6.54 6.86 -11.73
N LEU A 51 -5.54 7.42 -11.04
CA LEU A 51 -4.33 6.69 -10.66
C LEU A 51 -4.59 5.77 -9.47
N ALA A 52 -5.43 6.17 -8.53
CA ALA A 52 -5.95 5.31 -7.46
C ALA A 52 -6.70 4.09 -8.04
N ALA A 53 -7.58 4.31 -9.02
CA ALA A 53 -8.27 3.22 -9.71
C ALA A 53 -7.30 2.30 -10.48
N SER A 54 -6.25 2.87 -11.06
CA SER A 54 -5.19 2.11 -11.76
C SER A 54 -4.37 1.26 -10.78
N LEU A 55 -4.03 1.78 -9.60
CA LEU A 55 -3.41 1.01 -8.52
C LEU A 55 -4.30 -0.17 -8.12
N ALA A 56 -5.60 0.10 -7.88
CA ALA A 56 -6.54 -0.93 -7.48
C ALA A 56 -6.64 -2.07 -8.50
N SER A 57 -6.51 -1.79 -9.81
CA SER A 57 -6.66 -2.79 -10.87
C SER A 57 -5.61 -3.91 -10.77
N GLN A 58 -4.42 -3.61 -10.26
CA GLN A 58 -3.30 -4.54 -10.07
C GLN A 58 -3.41 -5.40 -8.80
N LEU A 59 -4.37 -5.10 -7.92
CA LEU A 59 -4.55 -5.82 -6.66
C LEU A 59 -5.35 -7.13 -6.85
N PRO A 60 -5.00 -8.20 -6.11
CA PRO A 60 -5.90 -9.34 -5.89
C PRO A 60 -7.30 -8.88 -5.44
N LEU A 61 -8.35 -9.59 -5.83
CA LEU A 61 -9.75 -9.20 -5.57
C LEU A 61 -10.03 -8.94 -4.07
N ILE A 62 -9.49 -9.77 -3.17
CA ILE A 62 -9.62 -9.57 -1.71
C ILE A 62 -8.96 -8.27 -1.28
N LEU A 63 -7.69 -8.03 -1.66
CA LEU A 63 -6.99 -6.78 -1.37
C LEU A 63 -7.66 -5.56 -2.03
N LYS A 64 -8.34 -5.73 -3.16
CA LYS A 64 -9.14 -4.69 -3.80
C LYS A 64 -10.36 -4.30 -2.96
N GLY A 65 -11.02 -5.27 -2.33
CA GLY A 65 -12.09 -5.00 -1.35
C GLY A 65 -11.56 -4.23 -0.15
N VAL A 66 -10.42 -4.65 0.41
CA VAL A 66 -9.73 -3.92 1.47
C VAL A 66 -9.36 -2.51 1.02
N TYR A 67 -8.79 -2.37 -0.17
CA TYR A 67 -8.38 -1.10 -0.75
C TYR A 67 -9.51 -0.10 -0.87
N TYR A 68 -10.75 -0.51 -1.16
CA TYR A 68 -11.89 0.40 -1.29
C TYR A 68 -12.69 0.59 0.00
N ASP A 69 -12.43 -0.21 1.03
CA ASP A 69 -13.08 -0.09 2.34
C ASP A 69 -12.97 1.35 2.88
N GLY A 70 -14.12 1.93 3.24
CA GLY A 70 -14.25 3.29 3.77
C GLY A 70 -13.86 4.43 2.83
N TRP A 71 -13.60 4.19 1.53
CA TRP A 71 -13.15 5.26 0.64
C TRP A 71 -14.26 6.27 0.31
N ASN A 72 -13.92 7.56 0.36
CA ASN A 72 -14.74 8.61 -0.21
C ASN A 72 -13.92 9.42 -1.24
N PRO A 73 -14.04 9.13 -2.55
CA PRO A 73 -13.24 9.78 -3.60
C PRO A 73 -13.58 11.26 -3.81
N SER A 74 -14.68 11.77 -3.23
CA SER A 74 -15.03 13.19 -3.29
C SER A 74 -14.27 14.04 -2.26
N HIS A 75 -13.58 13.43 -1.29
CA HIS A 75 -12.72 14.18 -0.39
C HIS A 75 -11.51 14.75 -1.14
N PRO A 76 -11.10 15.99 -0.86
CA PRO A 76 -9.93 16.58 -1.48
C PRO A 76 -8.68 15.77 -1.12
N LEU A 77 -7.78 15.61 -2.08
CA LEU A 77 -6.49 14.96 -1.87
C LEU A 77 -5.75 15.65 -0.70
N ASN A 78 -5.38 14.86 0.31
CA ASN A 78 -4.61 15.39 1.42
C ASN A 78 -3.15 15.55 1.01
N LYS A 79 -2.81 16.77 0.57
CA LYS A 79 -1.44 17.14 0.18
C LYS A 79 -0.59 17.35 1.44
N ALA A 80 0.16 16.32 1.81
CA ALA A 80 1.23 16.45 2.79
C ALA A 80 2.30 17.44 2.28
N ARG A 81 2.73 18.34 3.15
CA ARG A 81 3.71 19.40 2.89
C ARG A 81 5.15 18.94 3.21
N GLY A 82 5.29 17.85 3.96
CA GLY A 82 6.55 17.22 4.35
C GLY A 82 6.46 15.70 4.47
N PHE A 83 7.61 15.03 4.58
CA PHE A 83 7.69 13.58 4.73
C PHE A 83 7.11 13.13 6.07
N GLU A 84 7.38 13.89 7.13
CA GLU A 84 6.83 13.66 8.47
C GLU A 84 5.30 13.71 8.46
N GLU A 85 4.69 14.69 7.78
CA GLU A 85 3.23 14.79 7.65
C GLU A 85 2.62 13.63 6.83
N PHE A 86 3.42 12.98 5.97
CA PHE A 86 3.00 11.77 5.27
C PHE A 86 3.11 10.53 6.16
N ILE A 87 4.20 10.41 6.92
CA ILE A 87 4.52 9.22 7.72
C ILE A 87 3.77 9.18 9.04
N GLU A 88 3.57 10.31 9.71
CA GLU A 88 3.03 10.37 11.07
C GLU A 88 1.63 9.75 11.20
N PRO A 89 0.66 10.01 10.31
CA PRO A 89 -0.64 9.33 10.36
C PRO A 89 -0.50 7.82 10.18
N ILE A 90 0.37 7.39 9.27
CA ILE A 90 0.63 5.98 8.97
C ILE A 90 1.27 5.29 10.18
N ALA A 91 2.29 5.91 10.75
CA ALA A 91 2.99 5.43 11.94
C ALA A 91 2.06 5.33 13.15
N SER A 92 1.15 6.28 13.31
CA SER A 92 0.11 6.24 14.35
C SER A 92 -0.82 5.04 14.20
N GLU A 93 -1.22 4.69 12.97
CA GLU A 93 -2.01 3.49 12.71
C GLU A 93 -1.23 2.19 12.97
N LEU A 94 0.06 2.16 12.57
CA LEU A 94 0.93 1.00 12.75
C LEU A 94 1.43 0.81 14.20
N SER A 95 1.31 1.82 15.06
CA SER A 95 1.79 1.73 16.45
C SER A 95 1.08 0.62 17.26
N ARG A 96 -0.07 0.15 16.79
CA ARG A 96 -0.88 -0.90 17.42
C ARG A 96 -0.39 -2.31 17.16
N ILE A 97 0.53 -2.52 16.21
CA ILE A 97 0.94 -3.85 15.74
C ILE A 97 2.42 -4.18 15.99
N ASN A 98 3.07 -3.44 16.89
CA ASN A 98 4.45 -3.66 17.35
C ASN A 98 5.45 -3.89 16.20
N VAL A 99 5.54 -2.91 15.29
CA VAL A 99 6.48 -2.88 14.17
C VAL A 99 7.24 -1.56 14.18
N ASP A 100 8.46 -1.53 13.66
CA ASP A 100 9.10 -0.27 13.32
C ASP A 100 8.32 0.37 12.17
N ALA A 101 7.63 1.47 12.45
CA ALA A 101 6.73 2.09 11.49
C ALA A 101 7.47 2.59 10.24
N LYS A 102 8.68 3.13 10.40
CA LYS A 102 9.42 3.70 9.26
C LYS A 102 9.87 2.59 8.32
N GLU A 103 10.47 1.54 8.86
CA GLU A 103 10.88 0.37 8.08
C GLU A 103 9.67 -0.32 7.45
N ALA A 104 8.56 -0.45 8.18
CA ALA A 104 7.33 -1.04 7.66
C ALA A 104 6.79 -0.27 6.45
N ILE A 105 6.77 1.07 6.52
CA ILE A 105 6.29 1.93 5.44
C ILE A 105 7.19 1.81 4.21
N ILE A 106 8.51 1.90 4.40
CA ILE A 106 9.49 1.82 3.31
C ILE A 106 9.40 0.46 2.62
N SER A 107 9.46 -0.62 3.38
CA SER A 107 9.39 -1.99 2.86
C SER A 107 8.08 -2.27 2.13
N ALA A 108 6.95 -1.83 2.67
CA ALA A 108 5.65 -2.02 2.02
C ALA A 108 5.49 -1.21 0.73
N ILE A 109 5.96 0.04 0.68
CA ILE A 109 5.92 0.85 -0.55
C ILE A 109 6.84 0.26 -1.62
N LYS A 110 8.05 -0.15 -1.25
CA LYS A 110 8.97 -0.85 -2.17
C LYS A 110 8.36 -2.16 -2.69
N PHE A 111 7.77 -2.95 -1.81
CA PHE A 111 7.08 -4.19 -2.17
C PHE A 111 5.93 -3.93 -3.15
N ILE A 112 5.05 -2.97 -2.85
CA ILE A 112 3.95 -2.57 -3.74
C ILE A 112 4.53 -2.17 -5.10
N ASN A 113 5.53 -1.30 -5.16
CA ASN A 113 6.16 -0.92 -6.44
C ASN A 113 6.71 -2.13 -7.23
N HIS A 114 7.25 -3.14 -6.55
CA HIS A 114 7.72 -4.38 -7.17
C HIS A 114 6.58 -5.26 -7.73
N LYS A 115 5.37 -5.12 -7.18
CA LYS A 115 4.18 -5.85 -7.63
C LYS A 115 3.44 -5.20 -8.80
N LEU A 116 3.72 -3.93 -9.08
CA LEU A 116 3.04 -3.17 -10.12
C LEU A 116 3.79 -3.23 -11.45
N GLU A 117 3.06 -2.98 -12.54
CA GLU A 117 3.67 -2.72 -13.83
C GLU A 117 4.59 -1.48 -13.75
N PRO A 118 5.78 -1.50 -14.39
CA PRO A 118 6.79 -0.43 -14.24
C PRO A 118 6.25 0.99 -14.49
N ASP A 119 5.49 1.18 -15.57
CA ASP A 119 4.88 2.48 -15.93
C ASP A 119 3.92 2.98 -14.85
N LEU A 120 3.16 2.08 -14.21
CA LEU A 120 2.23 2.44 -13.16
C LEU A 120 2.96 2.75 -11.85
N ALA A 121 3.97 1.96 -11.50
CA ALA A 121 4.82 2.21 -10.34
C ALA A 121 5.47 3.60 -10.42
N GLU A 122 6.00 3.95 -11.61
CA GLU A 122 6.58 5.27 -11.86
C GLU A 122 5.54 6.39 -11.69
N LYS A 123 4.35 6.23 -12.28
CA LYS A 123 3.25 7.22 -12.14
C LYS A 123 2.83 7.43 -10.69
N ILE A 124 2.71 6.35 -9.91
CA ILE A 124 2.35 6.42 -8.48
C ILE A 124 3.43 7.15 -7.68
N LEU A 125 4.71 6.82 -7.88
CA LEU A 125 5.82 7.50 -7.23
C LEU A 125 5.90 8.99 -7.62
N ASN A 126 5.62 9.32 -8.88
CA ASN A 126 5.61 10.71 -9.36
C ASN A 126 4.43 11.52 -8.83
N ALA A 127 3.31 10.87 -8.51
CA ALA A 127 2.17 11.52 -7.88
C ALA A 127 2.40 11.86 -6.39
N LEU A 128 3.40 11.23 -5.75
CA LEU A 128 3.84 11.62 -4.41
C LEU A 128 4.70 12.90 -4.47
N PRO A 129 4.57 13.81 -3.48
CA PRO A 129 5.44 14.98 -3.36
C PRO A 129 6.93 14.62 -3.41
N GLU A 130 7.74 15.49 -4.02
CA GLU A 130 9.17 15.24 -4.28
C GLU A 130 9.96 14.87 -3.01
N HIS A 131 9.72 15.59 -1.91
CA HIS A 131 10.37 15.33 -0.63
C HIS A 131 10.01 13.95 -0.05
N ILE A 132 8.85 13.39 -0.40
CA ILE A 132 8.46 12.01 -0.04
C ILE A 132 9.15 11.01 -0.98
N ARG A 133 9.15 11.28 -2.29
CA ARG A 133 9.76 10.42 -3.31
C ARG A 133 11.26 10.19 -3.08
N ASN A 134 11.99 11.23 -2.70
CA ASN A 134 13.44 11.14 -2.48
C ASN A 134 13.83 10.17 -1.36
N HIS A 135 12.95 9.94 -0.38
CA HIS A 135 13.17 8.96 0.68
C HIS A 135 13.02 7.50 0.21
N PHE A 136 12.28 7.26 -0.88
CA PHE A 136 12.10 5.92 -1.44
C PHE A 136 13.11 5.58 -2.54
N ASN A 137 13.71 6.59 -3.19
CA ASN A 137 14.73 6.42 -4.23
C ASN A 137 16.16 6.28 -3.66
N ALA A 138 16.39 6.61 -2.39
CA ALA A 138 17.71 6.66 -1.76
C ALA A 138 18.10 5.41 -0.96
N CYS A 139 17.27 4.36 -0.96
CA CYS A 139 17.49 3.12 -0.22
C CYS A 139 17.49 1.90 -1.14
#